data_AF-A0A1H8PSI0-F1
#
_entry.id   AF-A0A1H8PSI0-F1
#
_cell.length_a   1.000
_cell.length_b   1.000
_cell.length_c   1.000
_cell.angle_alpha   90.00
_cell.angle_beta   90.00
_cell.angle_gamma   90.00
#
_symmetry.space_group_name_H-M   'P 1'
#
loop_
_entity.id
_entity.type
_entity.pdbx_description
1 polymer ?
#
loop_
_entity_poly.entity_id
_entity_poly.type
_entity_poly.pdbx_seq_one_letter_code
_entity_poly.pdbx_strand_id
1 'polypeptide(L)'
;MDIAEASSACEDVFETVRGAVIAEDEFLERVMLGVLSRGHVLLEDVPGTGKTLTARSIAKALGLSFSRIQFTPDLLPSDVTGTNVFNEQESSFEFSHGPIFANVVLADEINRAPPKTQAALLEAMEEAQVTVDGDTYQLPKPFFVIATQNPVEQEGTFPLPEAQVDRFIVKTAIGYPDLDGEVELLRRRVSREARSPSVEQVLSEDAVLDIRRAPETVRVDDDLLTYMAEIAQATRRDRRVAIGVSPRGTQRLLESVRSQAVLRGREFVTPDDIKRICQPVLAHRLVLTPDAKVNDVSKADVIDDVLSEVAVPTVE
;
A
#
# COMPACT_ATOMS: atom_id res chain seq x y z
N MET A 1 4.13 21.83 -7.37
CA MET A 1 4.43 21.76 -5.94
C MET A 1 5.88 21.35 -5.80
N ASP A 2 6.66 22.15 -5.08
CA ASP A 2 8.04 21.76 -4.75
C ASP A 2 8.08 20.74 -3.61
N ILE A 3 9.27 20.28 -3.22
CA ILE A 3 9.42 19.22 -2.22
C ILE A 3 9.07 19.70 -0.81
N ALA A 4 9.33 20.97 -0.48
CA ALA A 4 8.99 21.53 0.83
C ALA A 4 7.47 21.67 0.99
N GLU A 5 6.80 22.19 -0.05
CA GLU A 5 5.34 22.28 -0.11
C GLU A 5 4.70 20.88 -0.03
N ALA A 6 5.22 19.91 -0.78
CA ALA A 6 4.70 18.55 -0.77
C ALA A 6 4.91 17.84 0.58
N SER A 7 6.06 18.04 1.22
CA SER A 7 6.35 17.53 2.56
C SER A 7 5.41 18.14 3.59
N SER A 8 5.18 19.45 3.55
CA SER A 8 4.26 20.15 4.45
C SER A 8 2.83 19.62 4.29
N ALA A 9 2.37 19.46 3.05
CA ALA A 9 1.04 18.89 2.76
C ALA A 9 0.90 17.46 3.30
N CYS A 10 1.96 16.64 3.25
CA CYS A 10 1.95 15.30 3.83
C CYS A 10 1.92 15.34 5.37
N GLU A 11 2.62 16.29 6.01
CA GLU A 11 2.58 16.45 7.46
C GLU A 11 1.19 16.87 7.95
N ASP A 12 0.52 17.80 7.24
CA ASP A 12 -0.87 18.20 7.53
C ASP A 12 -1.82 16.99 7.51
N VAL A 13 -1.61 16.06 6.56
CA VAL A 13 -2.34 14.79 6.49
C VAL A 13 -2.03 13.91 7.70
N PHE A 14 -0.76 13.76 8.08
CA PHE A 14 -0.36 12.95 9.24
C PHE A 14 -0.94 13.50 10.54
N GLU A 15 -0.81 14.79 10.81
CA GLU A 15 -1.38 15.44 11.99
C GLU A 15 -2.89 15.20 12.10
N THR A 16 -3.59 15.37 10.98
CA THR A 16 -5.05 15.18 10.94
C THR A 16 -5.43 13.71 11.18
N VAL A 17 -4.68 12.76 10.62
CA VAL A 17 -4.94 11.32 10.81
C VAL A 17 -4.62 10.87 12.23
N ARG A 18 -3.52 11.34 12.85
CA ARG A 18 -3.16 11.06 14.26
C ARG A 18 -4.24 11.50 15.26
N GLY A 19 -4.98 12.55 14.93
CA GLY A 19 -6.14 12.99 15.70
C GLY A 19 -7.25 11.93 15.81
N ALA A 20 -7.38 11.05 14.81
CA ALA A 20 -8.44 10.03 14.76
C ALA A 20 -7.95 8.60 14.97
N VAL A 21 -6.73 8.29 14.53
CA VAL A 21 -6.15 6.95 14.47
C VAL A 21 -4.96 6.89 15.43
N ILE A 22 -4.85 5.79 16.16
CA ILE A 22 -3.67 5.48 16.98
C ILE A 22 -2.90 4.41 16.23
N ALA A 23 -1.79 4.82 15.62
CA ALA A 23 -0.89 3.97 14.86
C ALA A 23 0.51 4.57 14.91
N GLU A 24 1.53 3.76 14.68
CA GLU A 24 2.90 4.22 14.59
C GLU A 24 3.09 5.15 13.38
N ASP A 25 3.96 6.15 13.53
CA ASP A 25 4.29 7.08 12.45
C ASP A 25 4.83 6.34 11.21
N GLU A 26 5.67 5.33 11.43
CA GLU A 26 6.24 4.54 10.34
C GLU A 26 5.15 3.80 9.54
N PHE A 27 4.08 3.35 10.18
CA PHE A 27 2.96 2.75 9.48
C PHE A 27 2.24 3.77 8.59
N LEU A 28 1.96 4.97 9.10
CA LEU A 28 1.29 6.03 8.32
C LEU A 28 2.18 6.48 7.15
N GLU A 29 3.48 6.64 7.39
CA GLU A 29 4.47 6.93 6.35
C GLU A 29 4.42 5.86 5.26
N ARG A 30 4.46 4.57 5.62
CA ARG A 30 4.38 3.45 4.67
C ARG A 30 3.09 3.44 3.84
N VAL A 31 1.96 3.89 4.40
CA VAL A 31 0.72 4.04 3.62
C VAL A 31 0.83 5.23 2.65
N MET A 32 1.36 6.37 3.11
CA MET A 32 1.58 7.54 2.25
C MET A 32 2.62 7.31 1.16
N LEU A 33 3.61 6.44 1.38
CA LEU A 33 4.50 5.96 0.32
C LEU A 33 3.69 5.36 -0.82
N GLY A 34 2.69 4.52 -0.55
CA GLY A 34 1.80 3.96 -1.58
C GLY A 34 1.12 5.04 -2.42
N VAL A 35 0.61 6.09 -1.77
CA VAL A 35 -0.03 7.23 -2.44
C VAL A 35 0.97 7.95 -3.36
N LEU A 36 2.12 8.37 -2.82
CA LEU A 36 3.14 9.17 -3.52
C LEU A 36 3.81 8.41 -4.66
N SER A 37 4.16 7.14 -4.43
CA SER A 37 4.81 6.25 -5.40
C SER A 37 3.87 5.71 -6.48
N ARG A 38 2.58 6.04 -6.40
CA ARG A 38 1.55 5.53 -7.30
C ARG A 38 1.40 4.01 -7.27
N GLY A 39 1.67 3.41 -6.11
CA GLY A 39 1.48 1.99 -5.87
C GLY A 39 0.30 1.69 -4.95
N HIS A 40 0.12 0.41 -4.63
CA HIS A 40 -0.91 -0.07 -3.70
C HIS A 40 -0.24 -0.68 -2.46
N VAL A 41 -0.96 -0.72 -1.34
CA VAL A 41 -0.43 -1.20 -0.06
C VAL A 41 -1.12 -2.49 0.36
N LEU A 42 -0.34 -3.47 0.80
CA LEU A 42 -0.83 -4.71 1.39
C LEU A 42 -0.62 -4.71 2.91
N LEU A 43 -1.71 -4.87 3.65
CA LEU A 43 -1.72 -4.89 5.11
C LEU A 43 -1.90 -6.31 5.63
N GLU A 44 -0.81 -6.93 6.08
CA GLU A 44 -0.88 -8.18 6.85
C GLU A 44 -1.07 -7.84 8.32
N ASP A 45 -2.26 -8.11 8.86
CA ASP A 45 -2.47 -7.88 10.29
C ASP A 45 -3.65 -8.68 10.79
N VAL A 46 -3.76 -8.72 12.11
CA VAL A 46 -4.88 -9.33 12.82
C VAL A 46 -6.13 -8.43 12.82
N PRO A 47 -7.33 -9.02 13.00
CA PRO A 47 -8.56 -8.26 13.09
C PRO A 47 -8.55 -7.25 14.25
N GLY A 48 -9.21 -6.11 14.05
CA GLY A 48 -9.46 -5.13 15.12
C GLY A 48 -8.40 -4.04 15.27
N THR A 49 -7.35 -3.99 14.44
CA THR A 49 -6.27 -2.98 14.52
C THR A 49 -6.62 -1.61 13.92
N GLY A 50 -7.90 -1.34 13.64
CA GLY A 50 -8.35 -0.03 13.16
C GLY A 50 -8.10 0.27 11.67
N LYS A 51 -7.69 -0.73 10.85
CA LYS A 51 -7.44 -0.60 9.39
C LYS A 51 -8.50 0.22 8.64
N THR A 52 -9.78 -0.07 8.87
CA THR A 52 -10.88 0.65 8.22
C THR A 52 -10.94 2.12 8.63
N LEU A 53 -10.68 2.42 9.90
CA LEU A 53 -10.59 3.80 10.36
C LEU A 53 -9.40 4.50 9.70
N THR A 54 -8.24 3.86 9.64
CA THR A 54 -7.05 4.43 8.99
C THR A 54 -7.28 4.73 7.52
N ALA A 55 -7.74 3.76 6.73
CA ALA A 55 -7.97 3.93 5.31
C ALA A 55 -8.97 5.05 5.01
N ARG A 56 -10.08 5.11 5.77
CA ARG A 56 -11.09 6.16 5.64
C ARG A 56 -10.57 7.54 6.09
N SER A 57 -9.79 7.58 7.17
CA SER A 57 -9.16 8.81 7.67
C SER A 57 -8.19 9.40 6.66
N ILE A 58 -7.34 8.57 6.05
CA ILE A 58 -6.40 8.97 5.01
C ILE A 58 -7.16 9.46 3.77
N ALA A 59 -8.15 8.71 3.28
CA ALA A 59 -8.96 9.13 2.13
C ALA A 59 -9.62 10.50 2.38
N LYS A 60 -10.19 10.70 3.57
CA LYS A 60 -10.84 11.96 3.94
C LYS A 60 -9.84 13.12 4.05
N ALA A 61 -8.69 12.92 4.69
CA ALA A 61 -7.63 13.93 4.79
C ALA A 61 -7.15 14.38 3.41
N LEU A 62 -7.00 13.42 2.49
CA LEU A 62 -6.59 13.66 1.11
C LEU A 62 -7.70 14.25 0.22
N GLY A 63 -8.94 14.37 0.71
CA GLY A 63 -10.07 14.85 -0.11
C GLY A 63 -10.50 13.87 -1.20
N LEU A 64 -10.29 12.57 -0.97
CA LEU A 64 -10.54 11.49 -1.93
C LEU A 64 -11.79 10.69 -1.56
N SER A 65 -12.50 10.19 -2.58
CA SER A 65 -13.61 9.25 -2.36
C SER A 65 -13.12 7.93 -1.77
N PHE A 66 -13.92 7.33 -0.89
CA PHE A 66 -13.59 6.09 -0.18
C PHE A 66 -14.64 5.02 -0.42
N SER A 67 -14.18 3.80 -0.66
CA SER A 67 -15.00 2.60 -0.72
C SER A 67 -14.36 1.45 0.05
N ARG A 68 -15.17 0.58 0.63
CA ARG A 68 -14.73 -0.64 1.30
C ARG A 68 -15.39 -1.84 0.64
N ILE A 69 -14.57 -2.81 0.27
CA ILE A 69 -14.99 -4.08 -0.28
C ILE A 69 -14.56 -5.15 0.72
N GLN A 70 -15.51 -5.87 1.28
CA GLN A 70 -15.23 -7.03 2.11
C GLN A 70 -15.12 -8.25 1.18
N PHE A 71 -13.96 -8.88 1.14
CA PHE A 71 -13.76 -10.08 0.34
C PHE A 71 -14.32 -11.28 1.12
N THR A 72 -15.22 -12.03 0.48
CA THR A 72 -15.86 -13.22 1.01
C THR A 72 -15.78 -14.36 -0.01
N PRO A 73 -15.93 -15.63 0.41
CA PRO A 73 -15.82 -16.78 -0.50
C PRO A 73 -16.83 -16.80 -1.65
N ASP A 74 -17.96 -16.11 -1.48
CA ASP A 74 -19.07 -15.99 -2.43
C ASP A 74 -19.01 -14.73 -3.30
N LEU A 75 -18.09 -13.80 -3.04
CA LEU A 75 -17.96 -12.56 -3.78
C LEU A 75 -17.61 -12.82 -5.25
N LEU A 76 -18.39 -12.28 -6.18
CA LEU A 76 -18.16 -12.40 -7.61
C LEU A 76 -17.28 -11.25 -8.14
N PRO A 77 -16.56 -11.45 -9.26
CA PRO A 77 -15.84 -10.37 -9.93
C PRO A 77 -16.72 -9.13 -10.21
N SER A 78 -17.96 -9.34 -10.66
CA SER A 78 -18.94 -8.29 -10.94
C SER A 78 -19.34 -7.48 -9.71
N ASP A 79 -19.27 -8.05 -8.51
CA ASP A 79 -19.56 -7.33 -7.26
C ASP A 79 -18.45 -6.34 -6.90
N VAL A 80 -17.25 -6.51 -7.49
CA VAL A 80 -16.11 -5.60 -7.36
C VAL A 80 -16.12 -4.58 -8.50
N THR A 81 -16.22 -5.07 -9.74
CA THR A 81 -16.07 -4.28 -10.96
C THR A 81 -17.34 -3.55 -11.39
N GLY A 82 -18.52 -4.00 -10.98
CA GLY A 82 -19.79 -3.50 -11.47
C GLY A 82 -20.41 -4.41 -12.53
N THR A 83 -21.66 -4.11 -12.87
CA THR A 83 -22.50 -4.90 -13.79
C THR A 83 -23.43 -4.00 -14.58
N ASN A 84 -23.83 -4.45 -15.77
CA ASN A 84 -24.91 -3.84 -16.52
C ASN A 84 -26.26 -4.20 -15.90
N VAL A 85 -27.06 -3.20 -15.57
CA VAL A 85 -28.41 -3.34 -14.99
C VAL A 85 -29.42 -2.82 -16.01
N PHE A 86 -30.51 -3.57 -16.20
CA PHE A 86 -31.57 -3.16 -17.11
C PHE A 86 -32.39 -2.01 -16.49
N ASN A 87 -32.41 -0.86 -17.16
CA ASN A 87 -33.22 0.29 -16.81
C ASN A 87 -34.58 0.19 -17.52
N GLU A 88 -35.63 -0.15 -16.77
CA GLU A 88 -36.98 -0.34 -17.32
C GLU A 88 -37.57 0.92 -17.97
N GLN A 89 -37.21 2.11 -17.48
CA GLN A 89 -37.75 3.37 -18.00
C GLN A 89 -37.21 3.69 -19.40
N GLU A 90 -35.92 3.42 -19.62
CA GLU A 90 -35.24 3.68 -20.88
C GLU A 90 -35.21 2.44 -21.80
N SER A 91 -35.62 1.28 -21.30
CA SER A 91 -35.49 -0.01 -21.99
C SER A 91 -34.07 -0.27 -22.49
N SER A 92 -33.07 0.16 -21.70
CA SER A 92 -31.65 0.10 -22.01
C SER A 92 -30.88 -0.59 -20.87
N PHE A 93 -29.69 -1.09 -21.16
CA PHE A 93 -28.76 -1.54 -20.12
C PHE A 93 -27.85 -0.38 -19.74
N GLU A 94 -27.79 -0.06 -18.45
CA GLU A 94 -26.91 0.97 -17.89
C GLU A 94 -25.86 0.33 -16.99
N PHE A 95 -24.61 0.78 -17.12
CA PHE A 95 -23.53 0.27 -16.30
C PHE A 95 -23.63 0.81 -14.87
N SER A 96 -23.85 -0.10 -13.92
CA SER A 96 -23.78 0.19 -12.50
C SER A 96 -22.36 -0.01 -12.00
N HIS A 97 -21.68 1.09 -11.70
CA HIS A 97 -20.31 1.09 -11.20
C HIS A 97 -20.18 0.27 -9.92
N GLY A 98 -19.23 -0.66 -9.91
CA GLY A 98 -18.86 -1.40 -8.71
C GLY A 98 -18.17 -0.53 -7.66
N PRO A 99 -17.99 -1.05 -6.44
CA PRO A 99 -17.34 -0.34 -5.35
C PRO A 99 -15.86 0.00 -5.62
N ILE A 100 -15.25 -0.56 -6.67
CA ILE A 100 -13.89 -0.21 -7.09
C ILE A 100 -13.78 1.20 -7.69
N PHE A 101 -14.89 1.82 -8.11
CA PHE A 101 -14.92 3.18 -8.66
C PHE A 101 -14.88 4.26 -7.56
N ALA A 102 -13.87 4.18 -6.70
CA ALA A 102 -13.51 5.18 -5.71
C ALA A 102 -12.00 5.45 -5.77
N ASN A 103 -11.56 6.63 -5.34
CA ASN A 103 -10.16 6.99 -5.34
C ASN A 103 -9.35 6.13 -4.35
N VAL A 104 -9.91 5.82 -3.18
CA VAL A 104 -9.31 4.94 -2.17
C VAL A 104 -10.23 3.74 -1.92
N VAL A 105 -9.75 2.55 -2.25
CA VAL A 105 -10.47 1.29 -2.03
C VAL A 105 -9.78 0.48 -0.94
N LEU A 106 -10.49 0.19 0.14
CA LEU A 106 -10.09 -0.80 1.13
C LEU A 106 -10.61 -2.17 0.71
N ALA A 107 -9.72 -3.06 0.26
CA ALA A 107 -10.02 -4.45 -0.08
C ALA A 107 -9.72 -5.34 1.15
N ASP A 108 -10.72 -5.53 2.00
CA ASP A 108 -10.56 -6.20 3.28
C ASP A 108 -10.59 -7.72 3.11
N GLU A 109 -9.61 -8.42 3.68
CA GLU A 109 -9.45 -9.87 3.66
C GLU A 109 -9.41 -10.46 2.25
N ILE A 110 -8.59 -9.87 1.37
CA ILE A 110 -8.49 -10.27 -0.06
C ILE A 110 -8.22 -11.77 -0.24
N ASN A 111 -7.55 -12.41 0.72
CA ASN A 111 -7.30 -13.84 0.74
C ASN A 111 -8.55 -14.70 1.01
N ARG A 112 -9.73 -14.15 1.29
CA ARG A 112 -10.97 -14.93 1.48
C ARG A 112 -11.77 -15.14 0.20
N ALA A 113 -11.56 -14.31 -0.83
CA ALA A 113 -12.28 -14.49 -2.09
C ALA A 113 -11.57 -15.47 -3.03
N PRO A 114 -12.32 -16.10 -3.96
CA PRO A 114 -11.74 -16.98 -4.96
C PRO A 114 -10.72 -16.26 -5.86
N PRO A 115 -9.75 -16.99 -6.47
CA PRO A 115 -8.72 -16.39 -7.33
C PRO A 115 -9.25 -15.53 -8.49
N LYS A 116 -10.45 -15.84 -9.02
CA LYS A 116 -11.07 -15.04 -10.08
C LYS A 116 -11.47 -13.64 -9.61
N THR A 117 -11.99 -13.51 -8.40
CA THR A 117 -12.40 -12.24 -7.80
C THR A 117 -11.18 -11.42 -7.37
N GLN A 118 -10.15 -12.09 -6.84
CA GLN A 118 -8.85 -11.47 -6.60
C GLN A 118 -8.25 -10.89 -7.89
N ALA A 119 -8.28 -11.67 -8.99
CA ALA A 119 -7.76 -11.25 -10.28
C ALA A 119 -8.46 -9.98 -10.80
N ALA A 120 -9.78 -9.87 -10.65
CA ALA A 120 -10.53 -8.69 -11.08
C ALA A 120 -10.05 -7.39 -10.41
N LEU A 121 -9.80 -7.42 -9.10
CA LEU A 121 -9.21 -6.27 -8.39
C LEU A 121 -7.78 -5.99 -8.86
N LEU A 122 -6.95 -7.02 -9.01
CA LEU A 122 -5.53 -6.89 -9.36
C LEU A 122 -5.30 -6.42 -10.81
N GLU A 123 -6.21 -6.79 -11.72
CA GLU A 123 -6.24 -6.29 -13.09
C GLU A 123 -6.57 -4.80 -13.10
N ALA A 124 -7.61 -4.40 -12.37
CA ALA A 124 -7.98 -3.00 -12.22
C ALA A 124 -6.87 -2.14 -11.57
N MET A 125 -6.10 -2.71 -10.63
CA MET A 125 -4.91 -2.07 -10.06
C MET A 125 -3.80 -1.83 -11.08
N GLU A 126 -3.58 -2.75 -12.03
CA GLU A 126 -2.51 -2.63 -13.02
C GLU A 126 -2.94 -1.75 -14.20
N GLU A 127 -4.17 -1.90 -14.68
CA GLU A 127 -4.66 -1.24 -15.90
C GLU A 127 -5.35 0.11 -15.61
N ALA A 128 -5.67 0.42 -14.35
CA ALA A 128 -6.42 1.61 -13.94
C ALA A 128 -7.77 1.81 -14.67
N GLN A 129 -8.34 0.71 -15.17
CA GLN A 129 -9.61 0.66 -15.88
C GLN A 129 -10.26 -0.72 -15.69
N VAL A 130 -11.53 -0.82 -16.04
CA VAL A 130 -12.30 -2.06 -15.96
C VAL A 130 -13.06 -2.23 -17.27
N THR A 131 -13.03 -3.43 -17.84
CA THR A 131 -13.82 -3.78 -19.04
C THR A 131 -14.96 -4.73 -18.66
N VAL A 132 -16.21 -4.34 -18.96
CA VAL A 132 -17.41 -5.14 -18.74
C VAL A 132 -18.20 -5.20 -20.04
N ASP A 133 -18.55 -6.42 -20.49
CA ASP A 133 -19.31 -6.68 -21.72
C ASP A 133 -18.77 -6.00 -23.00
N GLY A 134 -17.46 -5.73 -23.05
CA GLY A 134 -16.78 -5.11 -24.18
C GLY A 134 -16.58 -3.59 -24.07
N ASP A 135 -17.24 -2.94 -23.10
CA ASP A 135 -17.08 -1.52 -22.82
C ASP A 135 -16.04 -1.30 -21.71
N THR A 136 -15.21 -0.26 -21.85
CA THR A 136 -14.11 0.05 -20.93
C THR A 136 -14.37 1.33 -20.16
N TYR A 137 -14.29 1.24 -18.83
CA TYR A 137 -14.55 2.31 -17.89
C TYR A 137 -13.28 2.67 -17.13
N GLN A 138 -12.91 3.95 -17.12
CA GLN A 138 -11.71 4.44 -16.44
C GLN A 138 -11.96 4.58 -14.94
N LEU A 139 -10.99 4.19 -14.12
CA LEU A 139 -11.04 4.42 -12.67
C LEU A 139 -10.71 5.89 -12.32
N PRO A 140 -11.16 6.39 -11.17
CA PRO A 140 -10.82 7.73 -10.68
C PRO A 140 -9.30 7.95 -10.56
N LYS A 141 -8.83 9.20 -10.66
CA LYS A 141 -7.41 9.55 -10.55
C LYS A 141 -7.20 10.54 -9.41
N PRO A 142 -6.49 10.18 -8.33
CA PRO A 142 -5.76 8.92 -8.11
C PRO A 142 -6.66 7.72 -7.85
N PHE A 143 -6.19 6.52 -8.23
CA PHE A 143 -6.74 5.23 -7.80
C PHE A 143 -5.71 4.55 -6.88
N PHE A 144 -6.11 4.27 -5.64
CA PHE A 144 -5.26 3.73 -4.59
C PHE A 144 -5.99 2.60 -3.86
N VAL A 145 -5.29 1.49 -3.64
CA VAL A 145 -5.85 0.30 -3.00
C VAL A 145 -5.04 -0.01 -1.76
N ILE A 146 -5.75 -0.17 -0.65
CA ILE A 146 -5.24 -0.74 0.58
C ILE A 146 -5.89 -2.11 0.69
N ALA A 147 -5.14 -3.18 0.41
CA ALA A 147 -5.63 -4.54 0.59
C ALA A 147 -5.23 -5.06 1.97
N THR A 148 -6.03 -5.92 2.57
CA THR A 148 -5.71 -6.54 3.86
C THR A 148 -5.72 -8.05 3.73
N GLN A 149 -4.84 -8.72 4.47
CA GLN A 149 -4.81 -10.17 4.61
C GLN A 149 -4.67 -10.54 6.07
N ASN A 150 -5.44 -11.54 6.50
CA ASN A 150 -5.31 -12.13 7.82
C ASN A 150 -4.40 -13.38 7.71
N PRO A 151 -3.20 -13.38 8.33
CA PRO A 151 -2.27 -14.50 8.25
C PRO A 151 -2.69 -15.71 9.11
N VAL A 152 -3.62 -15.52 10.05
CA VAL A 152 -3.98 -16.54 11.06
C VAL A 152 -5.08 -17.50 10.55
N GLU A 153 -5.95 -17.03 9.64
CA GLU A 153 -7.05 -17.83 9.10
C GLU A 153 -6.57 -18.71 7.94
N GLN A 154 -6.30 -19.99 8.23
CA GLN A 154 -5.90 -20.97 7.20
C GLN A 154 -7.09 -21.72 6.57
N GLU A 155 -8.24 -21.79 7.25
CA GLU A 155 -9.43 -22.46 6.69
C GLU A 155 -10.22 -21.53 5.78
N GLY A 156 -10.46 -21.97 4.54
CA GLY A 156 -11.28 -21.24 3.58
C GLY A 156 -10.61 -20.00 2.96
N THR A 157 -9.28 -19.88 3.04
CA THR A 157 -8.52 -18.80 2.41
C THR A 157 -7.75 -19.27 1.16
N PHE A 158 -7.63 -18.36 0.20
CA PHE A 158 -6.89 -18.46 -1.05
C PHE A 158 -5.71 -17.48 -0.99
N PRO A 159 -4.49 -17.94 -0.69
CA PRO A 159 -3.33 -17.05 -0.62
C PRO A 159 -3.06 -16.41 -1.98
N LEU A 160 -2.66 -15.14 -1.98
CA LEU A 160 -2.22 -14.48 -3.20
C LEU A 160 -0.92 -15.13 -3.70
N PRO A 161 -0.84 -15.55 -4.97
CA PRO A 161 0.42 -15.92 -5.60
C PRO A 161 1.46 -14.81 -5.49
N GLU A 162 2.74 -15.17 -5.38
CA GLU A 162 3.86 -14.21 -5.26
C GLU A 162 3.85 -13.16 -6.38
N ALA A 163 3.50 -13.56 -7.61
CA ALA A 163 3.36 -12.66 -8.76
C ALA A 163 2.22 -11.62 -8.61
N GLN A 164 1.22 -11.89 -7.77
CA GLN A 164 0.15 -10.95 -7.45
C GLN A 164 0.57 -10.02 -6.32
N VAL A 165 1.27 -10.55 -5.31
CA VAL A 165 1.82 -9.78 -4.19
C VAL A 165 2.83 -8.73 -4.68
N ASP A 166 3.58 -8.99 -5.75
CA ASP A 166 4.50 -8.04 -6.39
C ASP A 166 3.83 -6.76 -6.91
N ARG A 167 2.50 -6.74 -7.11
CA ARG A 167 1.74 -5.54 -7.51
C ARG A 167 1.59 -4.51 -6.39
N PHE A 168 1.76 -4.93 -5.14
CA PHE A 168 1.75 -4.01 -4.00
C PHE A 168 3.14 -3.43 -3.82
N ILE A 169 3.25 -2.11 -3.75
CA ILE A 169 4.55 -1.45 -3.64
C ILE A 169 5.14 -1.70 -2.24
N VAL A 170 4.29 -1.61 -1.23
CA VAL A 170 4.63 -1.78 0.19
C VAL A 170 3.76 -2.86 0.80
N LYS A 171 4.38 -3.69 1.63
CA LYS A 171 3.71 -4.62 2.54
C LYS A 171 4.07 -4.27 3.97
N THR A 172 3.07 -4.05 4.82
CA THR A 172 3.27 -3.62 6.21
C THR A 172 2.16 -4.15 7.13
N ALA A 173 2.31 -3.97 8.44
CA ALA A 173 1.30 -4.22 9.45
C ALA A 173 1.03 -2.93 10.26
N ILE A 174 -0.15 -2.81 10.89
CA ILE A 174 -0.39 -1.80 11.94
C ILE A 174 0.13 -2.35 13.27
N GLY A 175 -0.18 -3.62 13.55
CA GLY A 175 0.07 -4.25 14.85
C GLY A 175 -0.92 -3.78 15.91
N TYR A 176 -0.74 -4.28 17.13
CA TYR A 176 -1.42 -3.73 18.29
C TYR A 176 -0.70 -2.46 18.77
N PRO A 177 -1.44 -1.43 19.22
CA PRO A 177 -0.80 -0.30 19.87
C PRO A 177 -0.05 -0.76 21.11
N ASP A 178 0.99 0.00 21.48
CA ASP A 178 1.64 -0.15 22.77
C ASP A 178 0.69 0.21 23.92
N LEU A 179 1.14 0.03 25.16
CA LEU A 179 0.34 0.29 26.35
C LEU A 179 -0.22 1.73 26.37
N ASP A 180 0.60 2.71 26.00
CA ASP A 180 0.19 4.11 26.01
C ASP A 180 -0.87 4.39 24.93
N GLY A 181 -0.70 3.82 23.73
CA GLY A 181 -1.69 3.86 22.66
C GLY A 181 -3.00 3.16 23.04
N GLU A 182 -2.93 2.01 23.72
CA GLU A 182 -4.11 1.27 24.18
C GLU A 182 -4.87 2.04 25.28
N VAL A 183 -4.15 2.65 26.22
CA VAL A 183 -4.75 3.53 27.23
C VAL A 183 -5.41 4.74 26.57
N GLU A 184 -4.79 5.34 25.55
CA GLU A 184 -5.38 6.45 24.81
C GLU A 184 -6.64 6.02 24.02
N LEU A 185 -6.67 4.82 23.43
CA LEU A 185 -7.89 4.25 22.85
C LEU A 185 -9.02 4.16 23.88
N LEU A 186 -8.70 3.69 25.10
CA LEU A 186 -9.66 3.59 26.20
C LEU A 186 -10.14 4.97 26.66
N ARG A 187 -9.24 5.95 26.83
CA ARG A 187 -9.59 7.34 27.17
C ARG A 187 -10.54 7.93 26.13
N ARG A 188 -10.20 7.82 24.84
CA ARG A 188 -11.07 8.26 23.74
C ARG A 188 -12.41 7.56 23.74
N ARG A 189 -12.51 6.30 24.19
CA ARG A 189 -13.77 5.57 24.28
C ARG A 189 -14.63 6.02 25.45
N VAL A 190 -14.03 6.28 26.60
CA VAL A 190 -14.70 6.79 27.81
C VAL A 190 -15.24 8.21 27.59
N SER A 191 -14.48 9.06 26.91
CA SER A 191 -14.86 10.45 26.63
C SER A 191 -15.87 10.63 25.48
N ARG A 192 -16.27 9.56 24.78
CA ARG A 192 -17.22 9.66 23.65
C ARG A 192 -18.67 9.61 24.11
N GLU A 193 -19.41 10.70 23.88
CA GLU A 193 -20.87 10.72 24.05
C GLU A 193 -21.64 10.12 22.85
N ALA A 194 -21.14 10.19 21.60
CA ALA A 194 -21.83 9.53 20.46
C ALA A 194 -21.07 9.35 19.12
N ARG A 195 -19.99 10.10 18.80
CA ARG A 195 -19.42 10.11 17.44
C ARG A 195 -18.07 9.41 17.32
N SER A 196 -17.89 8.66 16.23
CA SER A 196 -16.57 8.24 15.75
C SER A 196 -15.72 9.48 15.44
N PRO A 197 -14.40 9.46 15.71
CA PRO A 197 -13.52 10.57 15.37
C PRO A 197 -13.61 10.82 13.87
N SER A 198 -13.89 12.06 13.49
CA SER A 198 -13.96 12.51 12.11
C SER A 198 -12.74 13.33 11.79
N VAL A 199 -11.96 12.87 10.82
CA VAL A 199 -10.85 13.61 10.21
C VAL A 199 -11.40 14.75 9.37
N GLU A 200 -10.75 15.91 9.34
CA GLU A 200 -11.08 16.99 8.40
C GLU A 200 -10.38 16.76 7.06
N GLN A 201 -10.92 17.33 5.98
CA GLN A 201 -10.24 17.32 4.69
C GLN A 201 -9.17 18.40 4.70
N VAL A 202 -7.92 18.04 4.40
CA VAL A 202 -6.80 19.00 4.36
C VAL A 202 -6.28 19.23 2.93
N LEU A 203 -6.39 18.25 2.04
CA LEU A 203 -6.04 18.39 0.62
C LEU A 203 -7.26 18.29 -0.29
N SER A 204 -7.14 18.81 -1.51
CA SER A 204 -8.04 18.54 -2.62
C SER A 204 -7.50 17.40 -3.50
N GLU A 205 -8.35 16.77 -4.30
CA GLU A 205 -7.94 15.75 -5.27
C GLU A 205 -6.82 16.25 -6.21
N ASP A 206 -6.92 17.49 -6.70
CA ASP A 206 -5.87 18.13 -7.52
C ASP A 206 -4.54 18.27 -6.76
N ALA A 207 -4.59 18.68 -5.49
CA ALA A 207 -3.39 18.77 -4.66
C ALA A 207 -2.74 17.40 -4.44
N VAL A 208 -3.55 16.33 -4.34
CA VAL A 208 -3.03 14.95 -4.28
C VAL A 208 -2.31 14.57 -5.58
N LEU A 209 -2.86 14.95 -6.73
CA LEU A 209 -2.19 14.72 -8.02
C LEU A 209 -0.86 15.49 -8.12
N ASP A 210 -0.79 16.68 -7.53
CA ASP A 210 0.44 17.48 -7.48
C ASP A 210 1.51 16.90 -6.55
N ILE A 211 1.17 16.45 -5.33
CA ILE A 211 2.17 15.79 -4.45
C ILE A 211 2.71 14.50 -5.08
N ARG A 212 1.91 13.77 -5.88
CA ARG A 212 2.34 12.57 -6.62
C ARG A 212 3.31 12.85 -7.77
N ARG A 213 3.61 14.13 -8.06
CA ARG A 213 4.64 14.54 -9.02
C ARG A 213 5.97 14.88 -8.34
N ALA A 214 5.95 15.27 -7.07
CA ALA A 214 7.15 15.68 -6.33
C ALA A 214 8.26 14.60 -6.26
N PRO A 215 7.96 13.29 -6.09
CA PRO A 215 9.00 12.27 -6.09
C PRO A 215 9.85 12.25 -7.37
N GLU A 216 9.30 12.65 -8.51
CA GLU A 216 10.03 12.66 -9.79
C GLU A 216 11.13 13.72 -9.86
N THR A 217 11.06 14.77 -9.00
CA THR A 217 12.07 15.82 -8.94
C THR A 217 13.18 15.53 -7.93
N VAL A 218 13.06 14.44 -7.15
CA VAL A 218 14.08 14.03 -6.17
C VAL A 218 15.32 13.49 -6.90
N ARG A 219 16.46 14.09 -6.59
CA ARG A 219 17.76 13.69 -7.14
C ARG A 219 18.24 12.38 -6.51
N VAL A 220 18.79 11.51 -7.35
CA VAL A 220 19.37 10.22 -6.95
C VAL A 220 20.69 10.09 -7.67
N ASP A 221 21.77 9.96 -6.91
CA ASP A 221 23.12 9.87 -7.44
C ASP A 221 23.41 8.44 -7.98
N ASP A 222 24.32 8.33 -8.94
CA ASP A 222 24.58 7.09 -9.68
C ASP A 222 25.13 5.96 -8.79
N ASP A 223 25.84 6.31 -7.72
CA ASP A 223 26.31 5.40 -6.69
C ASP A 223 25.14 4.78 -5.90
N LEU A 224 24.11 5.56 -5.59
CA LEU A 224 22.89 5.08 -4.93
C LEU A 224 22.05 4.19 -5.86
N LEU A 225 21.98 4.52 -7.16
CA LEU A 225 21.37 3.65 -8.17
C LEU A 225 22.09 2.29 -8.23
N THR A 226 23.43 2.32 -8.20
CA THR A 226 24.26 1.11 -8.16
C THR A 226 24.02 0.33 -6.87
N TYR A 227 24.01 0.99 -5.73
CA TYR A 227 23.74 0.38 -4.42
C TYR A 227 22.39 -0.35 -4.37
N MET A 228 21.31 0.27 -4.87
CA MET A 228 19.99 -0.38 -4.98
C MET A 228 20.01 -1.61 -5.89
N ALA A 229 20.75 -1.54 -7.01
CA ALA A 229 20.90 -2.67 -7.91
C ALA A 229 21.73 -3.81 -7.29
N GLU A 230 22.76 -3.49 -6.52
CA GLU A 230 23.59 -4.45 -5.79
C GLU A 230 22.79 -5.16 -4.69
N ILE A 231 21.98 -4.44 -3.91
CA ILE A 231 21.02 -5.04 -2.96
C ILE A 231 20.14 -6.06 -3.68
N ALA A 232 19.50 -5.66 -4.80
CA ALA A 232 18.65 -6.57 -5.54
C ALA A 232 19.42 -7.79 -6.08
N GLN A 233 20.65 -7.62 -6.58
CA GLN A 233 21.49 -8.73 -7.02
C GLN A 233 21.90 -9.67 -5.88
N ALA A 234 22.23 -9.14 -4.70
CA ALA A 234 22.57 -9.93 -3.53
C ALA A 234 21.40 -10.84 -3.12
N THR A 235 20.16 -10.34 -3.13
CA THR A 235 18.98 -11.20 -2.89
C THR A 235 18.84 -12.36 -3.87
N ARG A 236 19.30 -12.22 -5.12
CA ARG A 236 19.27 -13.29 -6.15
C ARG A 236 20.39 -14.31 -5.97
N ARG A 237 21.44 -13.97 -5.23
CA ARG A 237 22.60 -14.84 -4.94
C ARG A 237 22.49 -15.53 -3.57
N ASP A 238 21.61 -15.07 -2.70
CA ASP A 238 21.36 -15.67 -1.38
C ASP A 238 20.81 -17.09 -1.53
N ARG A 239 21.43 -18.04 -0.82
CA ARG A 239 21.11 -19.49 -0.90
C ARG A 239 19.73 -19.84 -0.33
N ARG A 240 19.17 -18.98 0.53
CA ARG A 240 17.84 -19.14 1.14
C ARG A 240 16.74 -18.72 0.17
N VAL A 241 17.09 -18.04 -0.93
CA VAL A 241 16.17 -17.44 -1.88
C VAL A 241 16.15 -18.25 -3.18
N ALA A 242 14.98 -18.77 -3.54
CA ALA A 242 14.74 -19.43 -4.82
C ALA A 242 14.55 -18.41 -5.96
N ILE A 243 13.87 -17.30 -5.69
CA ILE A 243 13.67 -16.18 -6.63
C ILE A 243 13.86 -14.88 -5.86
N GLY A 244 14.90 -14.12 -6.21
CA GLY A 244 15.20 -12.82 -5.60
C GLY A 244 14.42 -11.66 -6.21
N VAL A 245 14.73 -10.44 -5.78
CA VAL A 245 14.06 -9.21 -6.23
C VAL A 245 14.15 -9.06 -7.75
N SER A 246 13.02 -8.91 -8.43
CA SER A 246 12.95 -8.71 -9.89
C SER A 246 13.44 -7.30 -10.29
N PRO A 247 13.73 -7.03 -11.58
CA PRO A 247 13.97 -5.66 -12.06
C PRO A 247 12.82 -4.70 -11.76
N ARG A 248 11.56 -5.17 -11.82
CA ARG A 248 10.38 -4.41 -11.37
C ARG A 248 10.49 -4.05 -9.90
N GLY A 249 10.88 -5.00 -9.04
CA GLY A 249 11.11 -4.75 -7.62
C GLY A 249 12.20 -3.69 -7.35
N THR A 250 13.28 -3.67 -8.14
CA THR A 250 14.31 -2.61 -8.06
C THR A 250 13.75 -1.23 -8.45
N GLN A 251 12.91 -1.15 -9.48
CA GLN A 251 12.24 0.11 -9.86
C GLN A 251 11.28 0.58 -8.75
N ARG A 252 10.51 -0.34 -8.17
CA ARG A 252 9.63 -0.05 -7.03
C ARG A 252 10.39 0.46 -5.81
N LEU A 253 11.60 -0.05 -5.56
CA LEU A 253 12.48 0.48 -4.52
C LEU A 253 12.84 1.95 -4.80
N LEU A 254 13.29 2.26 -6.01
CA LEU A 254 13.65 3.64 -6.40
C LEU A 254 12.46 4.60 -6.25
N GLU A 255 11.27 4.23 -6.74
CA GLU A 255 10.04 5.02 -6.61
C GLU A 255 9.67 5.28 -5.13
N SER A 256 9.78 4.24 -4.29
CA SER A 256 9.47 4.32 -2.86
C SER A 256 10.48 5.18 -2.11
N VAL A 257 11.77 5.07 -2.43
CA VAL A 257 12.85 5.81 -1.79
C VAL A 257 12.78 7.31 -2.13
N ARG A 258 12.45 7.67 -3.37
CA ARG A 258 12.16 9.07 -3.74
C ARG A 258 10.95 9.62 -2.98
N SER A 259 9.90 8.82 -2.84
CA SER A 259 8.72 9.19 -2.06
C SER A 259 9.06 9.40 -0.58
N GLN A 260 9.94 8.58 -0.01
CA GLN A 260 10.43 8.76 1.36
C GLN A 260 11.22 10.06 1.52
N ALA A 261 12.06 10.42 0.54
CA ALA A 261 12.77 11.70 0.57
C ALA A 261 11.81 12.89 0.58
N VAL A 262 10.71 12.83 -0.20
CA VAL A 262 9.63 13.85 -0.17
C VAL A 262 8.97 13.92 1.20
N LEU A 263 8.61 12.79 1.81
CA LEU A 263 8.03 12.76 3.17
C LEU A 263 8.97 13.36 4.23
N ARG A 264 10.27 13.35 3.97
CA ARG A 264 11.30 13.92 4.84
C ARG A 264 11.72 15.35 4.43
N GLY A 265 11.04 15.97 3.46
CA GLY A 265 11.35 17.30 2.97
C GLY A 265 12.73 17.43 2.32
N ARG A 266 13.29 16.34 1.76
CA ARG A 266 14.62 16.31 1.15
C ARG A 266 14.56 16.19 -0.36
N GLU A 267 15.40 16.99 -1.02
CA GLU A 267 15.53 17.04 -2.48
C GLU A 267 16.42 15.94 -3.07
N PHE A 268 17.01 15.11 -2.22
CA PHE A 268 17.90 14.02 -2.61
C PHE A 268 17.73 12.81 -1.69
N VAL A 269 18.00 11.64 -2.25
CA VAL A 269 18.01 10.36 -1.54
C VAL A 269 19.29 10.17 -0.74
N THR A 270 19.20 9.54 0.43
CA THR A 270 20.36 9.08 1.20
C THR A 270 20.40 7.55 1.30
N PRO A 271 21.55 6.94 1.65
CA PRO A 271 21.61 5.51 1.92
C PRO A 271 20.66 5.03 3.01
N ASP A 272 20.39 5.87 4.01
CA ASP A 272 19.47 5.56 5.11
C ASP A 272 18.02 5.44 4.63
N ASP A 273 17.61 6.22 3.62
CA ASP A 273 16.29 6.05 2.99
C ASP A 273 16.18 4.69 2.35
N ILE A 274 17.20 4.29 1.60
CA ILE A 274 17.22 3.00 0.91
C ILE A 274 17.08 1.87 1.92
N LYS A 275 17.87 1.91 3.01
CA LYS A 275 17.84 0.88 4.06
C LYS A 275 16.46 0.77 4.72
N ARG A 276 15.85 1.90 5.12
CA ARG A 276 14.52 1.92 5.77
C ARG A 276 13.42 1.35 4.89
N ILE A 277 13.54 1.54 3.58
CA ILE A 277 12.50 1.17 2.61
C ILE A 277 12.69 -0.25 2.07
N CYS A 278 13.90 -0.80 2.15
CA CYS A 278 14.21 -2.12 1.60
C CYS A 278 13.32 -3.23 2.17
N GLN A 279 13.13 -3.32 3.48
CA GLN A 279 12.29 -4.38 4.05
C GLN A 279 10.82 -4.29 3.62
N PRO A 280 10.09 -3.17 3.82
CA PRO A 280 8.67 -3.06 3.45
C PRO A 280 8.40 -3.14 1.94
N VAL A 281 9.41 -2.89 1.10
CA VAL A 281 9.29 -2.97 -0.36
C VAL A 281 9.82 -4.28 -0.91
N LEU A 282 10.91 -4.86 -0.41
CA LEU A 282 11.55 -6.01 -1.07
C LEU A 282 11.17 -7.36 -0.46
N ALA A 283 10.87 -7.42 0.84
CA ALA A 283 10.73 -8.70 1.53
C ALA A 283 9.62 -9.57 0.92
N HIS A 284 8.46 -8.99 0.57
CA HIS A 284 7.36 -9.75 -0.03
C HIS A 284 7.60 -10.20 -1.46
N ARG A 285 8.67 -9.74 -2.10
CA ARG A 285 9.06 -10.10 -3.47
C ARG A 285 10.03 -11.28 -3.51
N LEU A 286 10.55 -11.70 -2.35
CA LEU A 286 11.43 -12.86 -2.25
C LEU A 286 10.60 -14.14 -2.27
N VAL A 287 11.01 -15.13 -3.04
CA VAL A 287 10.51 -16.51 -2.91
C VAL A 287 11.58 -17.34 -2.24
N LEU A 288 11.32 -17.82 -1.03
CA LEU A 288 12.27 -18.65 -0.28
C LEU A 288 12.31 -20.09 -0.81
N THR A 289 13.46 -20.74 -0.66
CA THR A 289 13.62 -22.17 -0.95
C THR A 289 12.78 -23.02 0.03
N PRO A 290 12.41 -24.26 -0.33
CA PRO A 290 11.70 -25.16 0.59
C PRO A 290 12.44 -25.36 1.91
N ASP A 291 13.77 -25.54 1.86
CA ASP A 291 14.60 -25.70 3.05
C ASP A 291 14.57 -24.47 3.94
N ALA A 292 14.65 -23.26 3.37
CA ALA A 292 14.56 -22.02 4.14
C ALA A 292 13.19 -21.88 4.83
N LYS A 293 12.10 -22.25 4.15
CA LYS A 293 10.75 -22.26 4.74
C LYS A 293 10.62 -23.27 5.89
N VAL A 294 11.19 -24.46 5.75
CA VAL A 294 11.18 -25.48 6.82
C VAL A 294 11.98 -25.03 8.05
N ASN A 295 13.02 -24.22 7.86
CA ASN A 295 13.82 -23.64 8.93
C ASN A 295 13.26 -22.30 9.45
N ASP A 296 12.00 -21.97 9.13
CA ASP A 296 11.30 -20.74 9.56
C ASP A 296 12.08 -19.46 9.26
N VAL A 297 12.85 -19.43 8.15
CA VAL A 297 13.57 -18.23 7.72
C VAL A 297 12.57 -17.14 7.34
N SER A 298 12.71 -15.98 7.97
CA SER A 298 11.94 -14.78 7.63
C SER A 298 12.49 -14.11 6.36
N LYS A 299 11.59 -13.68 5.47
CA LYS A 299 11.96 -12.88 4.29
C LYS A 299 12.58 -11.52 4.71
N ALA A 300 12.19 -10.98 5.86
CA ALA A 300 12.75 -9.75 6.40
C ALA A 300 14.22 -9.92 6.79
N ASP A 301 14.53 -10.98 7.54
CA ASP A 301 15.90 -11.26 8.00
C ASP A 301 16.87 -11.44 6.82
N VAL A 302 16.40 -12.04 5.71
CA VAL A 302 17.19 -12.12 4.47
C VAL A 302 17.55 -10.74 3.93
N ILE A 303 16.61 -9.77 3.97
CA ILE A 303 16.89 -8.41 3.54
C ILE A 303 17.87 -7.72 4.50
N ASP A 304 17.70 -7.89 5.81
CA ASP A 304 18.60 -7.30 6.82
C ASP A 304 20.03 -7.81 6.70
N ASP A 305 20.20 -9.11 6.44
CA ASP A 305 21.50 -9.72 6.17
C ASP A 305 22.13 -9.16 4.89
N VAL A 306 21.34 -9.04 3.81
CA VAL A 306 21.79 -8.45 2.55
C VAL A 306 22.22 -7.00 2.73
N LEU A 307 21.46 -6.20 3.48
CA LEU A 307 21.81 -4.81 3.79
C LEU A 307 23.08 -4.69 4.65
N SER A 308 23.42 -5.73 5.40
CA SER A 308 24.65 -5.80 6.20
C SER A 308 25.86 -6.24 5.37
N GLU A 309 25.65 -7.00 4.29
CA GLU A 309 26.69 -7.46 3.37
C GLU A 309 27.06 -6.42 2.31
N VAL A 310 26.07 -5.75 1.71
CA VAL A 310 26.30 -4.79 0.62
C VAL A 310 26.90 -3.50 1.18
N ALA A 311 28.08 -3.14 0.67
CA ALA A 311 28.79 -1.94 1.11
C ALA A 311 27.99 -0.68 0.79
N VAL A 312 27.82 0.18 1.80
CA VAL A 312 27.19 1.49 1.61
C VAL A 312 28.16 2.39 0.84
N PRO A 313 27.71 3.09 -0.22
CA PRO A 313 28.57 4.01 -0.94
C PRO A 313 29.03 5.13 0.00
N THR A 314 30.33 5.44 -0.07
CA THR A 314 30.90 6.61 0.61
C THR A 314 30.62 7.84 -0.23
N VAL A 315 29.97 8.84 0.36
CA VAL A 315 29.78 10.15 -0.27
C VAL A 315 31.17 10.78 -0.48
N GLU A 316 31.56 11.00 -1.74
CA GLU A 316 32.67 11.90 -2.09
C GLU A 316 32.23 13.36 -2.06
#